data_AF-A0A3D9KH52-F1
#
_entry.id   AF-A0A3D9KH52-F1
#
_cell.length_a   1.000
_cell.length_b   1.000
_cell.length_c   1.000
_cell.angle_alpha   90.00
_cell.angle_beta   90.00
_cell.angle_gamma   90.00
#
_symmetry.space_group_name_H-M   'P 1'
#
loop_
_entity.id
_entity.type
_entity.pdbx_description
1 polymer ?
#
loop_
_entity_poly.entity_id
_entity_poly.type
_entity_poly.pdbx_seq_one_letter_code
_entity_poly.pdbx_strand_id
1 'polypeptide(L)'
;MKKFKGYIIGFLCGAVIFSATSVFAAETILKATQVSFPIFKDGKKASLDNKPVVINGSTYLPLRELAEVLDVDVAWKNDTKEIYLSTTDKSYQVQPKEQENNPTSTQMTTPTPSPSPTSAPTPTNPSLPNPSNNLNARIAETERHNQEVSKIETKYNNTKNYIDEKIAAIKSESPVGYFSDSEFESQRSQLQTEILNLQNQINTLMLDTSFEANSRRNSLQDQLNQKNKELEELQKKRTAQLRIKNLEDMKTTAYNDYLSELNAENNLHNANLNNLQ
;
A
#
# COMPACT_ATOMS: atom_id res chain seq x y z
N MET A 1 -3.66 -66.61 -44.67
CA MET A 1 -3.65 -65.22 -44.15
C MET A 1 -2.58 -65.05 -43.06
N LYS A 2 -1.29 -64.85 -43.39
CA LYS A 2 -0.21 -64.73 -42.36
C LYS A 2 0.62 -63.42 -42.39
N LYS A 3 0.68 -62.68 -43.52
CA LYS A 3 1.51 -61.46 -43.63
C LYS A 3 0.89 -60.18 -43.04
N PHE A 4 -0.37 -60.19 -42.61
CA PHE A 4 -1.07 -58.97 -42.15
C PHE A 4 -0.83 -58.62 -40.66
N LYS A 5 -0.41 -59.58 -39.83
CA LYS A 5 -0.30 -59.38 -38.36
C LYS A 5 0.80 -58.39 -37.94
N GLY A 6 1.88 -58.27 -38.72
CA GLY A 6 2.98 -57.34 -38.40
C GLY A 6 2.59 -55.86 -38.51
N TYR A 7 1.80 -55.50 -39.52
CA TYR A 7 1.37 -54.12 -39.75
C TYR A 7 0.44 -53.59 -38.65
N ILE A 8 -0.38 -54.45 -38.04
CA ILE A 8 -1.27 -54.09 -36.93
C ILE A 8 -0.46 -53.69 -35.69
N ILE A 9 0.63 -54.40 -35.40
CA ILE A 9 1.54 -54.07 -34.29
C ILE A 9 2.31 -52.77 -34.57
N GLY A 10 2.78 -52.58 -35.80
CA GLY A 10 3.43 -51.33 -36.22
C GLY A 10 2.51 -50.10 -36.09
N PHE A 11 1.24 -50.23 -36.50
CA PHE A 11 0.24 -49.17 -36.38
C PHE A 11 -0.09 -48.84 -34.93
N LEU A 12 -0.23 -49.85 -34.06
CA LEU A 12 -0.46 -49.66 -32.62
C LEU A 12 0.70 -48.93 -31.93
N CYS A 13 1.95 -49.32 -32.19
CA CYS A 13 3.11 -48.61 -31.64
C CYS A 13 3.24 -47.18 -32.19
N GLY A 14 2.93 -46.97 -33.48
CA GLY A 14 2.91 -45.63 -34.07
C GLY A 14 1.89 -44.70 -33.42
N ALA A 15 0.68 -45.19 -33.12
CA ALA A 15 -0.37 -44.41 -32.47
C ALA A 15 0.00 -43.94 -31.04
N VAL A 16 0.82 -44.69 -30.31
CA VAL A 16 1.31 -44.33 -28.97
C VAL A 16 2.41 -43.26 -29.01
N ILE A 17 3.11 -43.11 -30.14
CA ILE A 17 4.12 -42.05 -30.33
C ILE A 17 3.48 -40.80 -30.97
N PHE A 18 2.42 -40.96 -31.76
CA PHE A 18 1.68 -39.87 -32.39
C PHE A 18 0.51 -39.32 -31.56
N SER A 19 0.37 -39.75 -30.29
CA SER A 19 -0.54 -39.11 -29.33
C SER A 19 0.03 -37.76 -28.90
N ALA A 20 -0.04 -36.77 -29.79
CA ALA A 20 0.46 -35.42 -29.55
C ALA A 20 -0.20 -34.83 -28.30
N THR A 21 0.58 -34.65 -27.24
CA THR A 21 0.18 -33.87 -26.07
C THR A 21 0.00 -32.43 -26.50
N SER A 22 -1.27 -32.01 -26.65
CA SER A 22 -1.63 -30.64 -27.03
C SER A 22 -1.09 -29.67 -25.98
N VAL A 23 0.02 -29.01 -26.30
CA VAL A 23 0.62 -27.97 -25.47
C VAL A 23 -0.28 -26.74 -25.56
N PHE A 24 -1.28 -26.69 -24.70
CA PHE A 24 -2.06 -25.47 -24.48
C PHE A 24 -1.13 -24.41 -23.91
N ALA A 25 -0.87 -23.35 -24.69
CA ALA A 25 -0.31 -22.14 -24.14
C ALA A 25 -1.29 -21.61 -23.09
N ALA A 26 -0.85 -21.52 -21.83
CA ALA A 26 -1.67 -20.92 -20.78
C ALA A 26 -1.77 -19.42 -21.07
N GLU A 27 -2.92 -18.97 -21.57
CA GLU A 27 -3.19 -17.55 -21.74
C GLU A 27 -3.15 -16.85 -20.38
N THR A 28 -2.16 -16.00 -20.17
CA THR A 28 -2.01 -15.18 -18.96
C THR A 28 -3.05 -14.05 -18.96
N ILE A 29 -4.32 -14.41 -18.80
CA ILE A 29 -5.44 -13.46 -18.69
C ILE A 29 -5.22 -12.63 -17.43
N LEU A 30 -4.86 -11.36 -17.61
CA LEU A 30 -4.59 -10.41 -16.53
C LEU A 30 -5.89 -10.06 -15.79
N LYS A 31 -6.22 -10.86 -14.77
CA LYS A 31 -7.42 -10.68 -13.95
C LYS A 31 -7.27 -9.50 -12.98
N ALA A 32 -7.62 -8.31 -13.45
CA ALA A 32 -7.83 -7.15 -12.58
C ALA A 32 -8.98 -7.43 -11.60
N THR A 33 -8.68 -7.38 -10.31
CA THR A 33 -9.67 -7.58 -9.23
C THR A 33 -9.75 -6.30 -8.40
N GLN A 34 -10.91 -5.64 -8.38
CA GLN A 34 -11.13 -4.50 -7.47
C GLN A 34 -11.06 -4.97 -6.01
N VAL A 35 -10.35 -4.21 -5.18
CA VAL A 35 -10.19 -4.48 -3.75
C VAL A 35 -10.54 -3.24 -2.93
N SER A 36 -10.79 -3.44 -1.63
CA SER A 36 -11.16 -2.37 -0.71
C SER A 36 -10.47 -2.60 0.63
N PHE A 37 -9.35 -1.92 0.85
CA PHE A 37 -8.64 -1.85 2.12
C PHE A 37 -8.52 -0.39 2.58
N PRO A 38 -8.43 -0.10 3.88
CA PRO A 38 -8.21 1.26 4.37
C PRO A 38 -6.79 1.72 4.01
N ILE A 39 -6.68 2.94 3.48
CA ILE A 39 -5.41 3.61 3.17
C ILE A 39 -5.18 4.68 4.23
N PHE A 40 -3.92 4.89 4.62
CA PHE A 40 -3.55 5.90 5.62
C PHE A 40 -2.41 6.79 5.11
N LYS A 41 -2.51 8.08 5.39
CA LYS A 41 -1.44 9.08 5.25
C LYS A 41 -1.25 9.72 6.63
N ASP A 42 -0.03 9.69 7.15
CA ASP A 42 0.32 10.32 8.45
C ASP A 42 -0.62 9.91 9.60
N GLY A 43 -0.93 8.60 9.68
CA GLY A 43 -1.88 8.00 10.64
C GLY A 43 -3.37 8.26 10.35
N LYS A 44 -3.72 9.21 9.48
CA LYS A 44 -5.09 9.56 9.13
C LYS A 44 -5.58 8.72 7.97
N LYS A 45 -6.83 8.25 8.03
CA LYS A 45 -7.46 7.47 6.96
C LYS A 45 -7.66 8.35 5.72
N ALA A 46 -6.99 8.01 4.63
CA ALA A 46 -7.23 8.60 3.32
C ALA A 46 -8.46 7.97 2.65
N SER A 47 -9.13 8.73 1.79
CA SER A 47 -10.19 8.23 0.91
C SER A 47 -9.69 8.27 -0.54
N LEU A 48 -10.17 7.32 -1.34
CA LEU A 48 -10.07 7.33 -2.80
C LEU A 48 -11.50 7.12 -3.32
N ASP A 49 -11.85 7.82 -4.39
CA ASP A 49 -13.15 7.68 -5.06
C ASP A 49 -13.15 6.45 -5.98
N ASN A 50 -12.03 6.22 -6.69
CA ASN A 50 -11.83 5.02 -7.49
C ASN A 50 -11.16 3.90 -6.68
N LYS A 51 -11.71 2.69 -6.78
CA LYS A 51 -11.22 1.53 -6.04
C LYS A 51 -9.87 1.04 -6.56
N PRO A 52 -8.87 0.76 -5.69
CA PRO A 52 -7.65 0.10 -6.09
C PRO A 52 -7.93 -1.26 -6.75
N VAL A 53 -7.08 -1.66 -7.70
CA VAL A 53 -7.17 -2.95 -8.39
C VAL A 53 -5.91 -3.77 -8.18
N VAL A 54 -6.07 -5.07 -7.92
CA VAL A 54 -4.96 -6.03 -7.89
C VAL A 54 -4.83 -6.68 -9.26
N ILE A 55 -3.61 -6.67 -9.81
CA ILE A 55 -3.21 -7.39 -11.01
C ILE A 55 -1.91 -8.12 -10.67
N ASN A 56 -1.88 -9.44 -10.85
CA ASN A 56 -0.72 -10.30 -10.55
C ASN A 56 -0.13 -10.11 -9.14
N GLY A 57 -0.98 -9.84 -8.14
CA GLY A 57 -0.59 -9.60 -6.74
C GLY A 57 -0.14 -8.17 -6.43
N SER A 58 0.28 -7.39 -7.43
CA SER A 58 0.54 -5.97 -7.31
C SER A 58 -0.77 -5.18 -7.22
N THR A 59 -0.86 -4.22 -6.29
CA THR A 59 -2.01 -3.30 -6.23
C THR A 59 -1.68 -1.99 -6.94
N TYR A 60 -2.60 -1.56 -7.80
CA TYR A 60 -2.57 -0.31 -8.55
C TYR A 60 -3.59 0.64 -7.94
N LEU A 61 -3.15 1.87 -7.64
CA LEU A 61 -3.98 2.95 -7.12
C LEU A 61 -4.24 4.00 -8.23
N PRO A 62 -5.35 4.74 -8.20
CA PRO A 62 -5.58 5.86 -9.10
C PRO A 62 -4.52 6.95 -8.85
N LEU A 63 -3.68 7.23 -9.85
CA LEU A 63 -2.51 8.11 -9.68
C LEU A 63 -2.90 9.54 -9.27
N ARG A 64 -4.01 10.07 -9.80
CA ARG A 64 -4.47 11.44 -9.52
C ARG A 64 -4.90 11.59 -8.06
N GLU A 65 -5.81 10.74 -7.59
CA GLU A 65 -6.30 10.75 -6.20
C GLU A 65 -5.18 10.45 -5.21
N LEU A 66 -4.24 9.54 -5.55
CA LEU A 66 -3.07 9.30 -4.72
C LEU A 66 -2.15 10.53 -4.62
N ALA A 67 -2.00 11.29 -5.70
CA ALA A 67 -1.20 12.52 -5.70
C ALA A 67 -1.89 13.65 -4.92
N GLU A 68 -3.22 13.78 -5.02
CA GLU A 68 -4.04 14.65 -4.17
C GLU A 68 -3.89 14.30 -2.67
N VAL A 69 -3.91 12.99 -2.33
CA VAL A 69 -3.63 12.52 -0.97
C VAL A 69 -2.20 12.85 -0.52
N LEU A 70 -1.22 12.90 -1.44
CA LEU A 70 0.20 13.13 -1.13
C LEU A 70 0.66 14.59 -1.26
N ASP A 71 -0.23 15.54 -1.55
CA ASP A 71 0.10 16.95 -1.86
C ASP A 71 1.09 17.10 -3.05
N VAL A 72 0.86 16.34 -4.12
CA VAL A 72 1.70 16.30 -5.33
C VAL A 72 0.90 16.73 -6.57
N ASP A 73 1.43 17.69 -7.34
CA ASP A 73 0.85 18.09 -8.63
C ASP A 73 1.12 17.03 -9.71
N VAL A 74 0.13 16.77 -10.58
CA VAL A 74 0.22 15.81 -11.69
C VAL A 74 -0.12 16.48 -13.02
N ALA A 75 0.90 16.70 -13.85
CA ALA A 75 0.76 17.28 -15.19
C ALA A 75 0.85 16.20 -16.29
N TRP A 76 -0.01 16.30 -17.30
CA TRP A 76 -0.01 15.44 -18.48
C TRP A 76 0.47 16.21 -19.71
N LYS A 77 1.54 15.72 -20.34
CA LYS A 77 2.08 16.26 -21.59
C LYS A 77 1.62 15.40 -22.75
N ASN A 78 0.54 15.83 -23.39
CA ASN A 78 -0.17 15.04 -24.40
C ASN A 78 0.69 14.69 -25.62
N ASP A 79 1.67 15.52 -25.99
CA ASP A 79 2.43 15.34 -27.23
C ASP A 79 3.39 14.14 -27.16
N THR A 80 4.00 13.94 -25.99
CA THR A 80 4.97 12.86 -25.71
C THR A 80 4.39 11.72 -24.89
N LYS A 81 3.15 11.85 -24.41
CA LYS A 81 2.48 10.90 -23.49
C LYS A 81 3.21 10.74 -22.15
N GLU A 82 3.86 11.81 -21.69
CA GLU A 82 4.58 11.86 -20.41
C GLU A 82 3.67 12.35 -19.28
N ILE A 83 3.80 11.74 -18.10
CA ILE A 83 3.24 12.23 -16.83
C ILE A 83 4.39 12.82 -16.02
N TYR A 84 4.24 14.07 -15.58
CA TYR A 84 5.14 14.70 -14.62
C TYR A 84 4.47 14.78 -13.26
N LEU A 85 5.25 14.54 -12.21
CA LEU A 85 4.85 14.76 -10.82
C LEU A 85 5.80 15.77 -10.18
N SER A 86 5.26 16.70 -9.40
CA SER A 86 6.03 17.69 -8.66
C SER A 86 5.47 17.91 -7.26
N THR A 87 6.32 17.75 -6.24
CA THR A 87 6.03 18.23 -4.88
C THR A 87 5.99 19.76 -4.88
N THR A 88 5.21 20.37 -3.99
CA THR A 88 4.98 21.83 -3.96
C THR A 88 6.19 22.66 -3.46
N ASP A 89 7.41 22.09 -3.47
CA ASP A 89 8.67 22.79 -3.25
C ASP A 89 9.02 23.69 -4.45
N LYS A 90 8.44 24.90 -4.42
CA LYS A 90 8.45 25.95 -5.45
C LYS A 90 9.78 26.13 -6.21
N SER A 91 9.99 25.40 -7.32
CA SER A 91 11.10 25.73 -8.24
C SER A 91 10.99 25.30 -9.71
N TYR A 92 9.87 24.77 -10.22
CA TYR A 92 9.62 24.67 -11.67
C TYR A 92 8.23 25.17 -12.07
N GLN A 93 8.19 26.07 -13.05
CA GLN A 93 6.98 26.75 -13.53
C GLN A 93 6.83 26.55 -15.04
N VAL A 94 5.72 25.92 -15.47
CA VAL A 94 5.28 25.91 -16.88
C VAL A 94 3.76 26.09 -16.89
N GLN A 95 3.28 27.28 -17.27
CA GLN A 95 1.87 27.52 -17.59
C GLN A 95 1.60 27.12 -19.05
N PRO A 96 0.41 26.59 -19.35
CA PRO A 96 -0.56 27.41 -20.09
C PRO A 96 -1.80 27.80 -19.27
N LYS A 97 -2.58 28.76 -19.79
CA LYS A 97 -3.89 29.17 -19.25
C LYS A 97 -5.00 28.76 -20.22
N GLU A 98 -6.20 28.53 -19.70
CA GLU A 98 -7.42 29.19 -20.20
C GLU A 98 -8.52 29.22 -19.12
N GLN A 99 -9.63 29.91 -19.38
CA GLN A 99 -10.69 30.21 -18.40
C GLN A 99 -12.03 29.53 -18.75
N GLU A 100 -13.13 29.87 -18.05
CA GLU A 100 -14.33 29.03 -17.85
C GLU A 100 -15.19 29.63 -16.71
N ASN A 101 -16.17 30.50 -17.00
CA ASN A 101 -16.61 31.58 -16.07
C ASN A 101 -18.04 31.47 -15.48
N ASN A 102 -18.11 31.47 -14.12
CA ASN A 102 -19.07 32.18 -13.22
C ASN A 102 -20.60 31.86 -13.35
N PRO A 103 -21.56 32.43 -12.56
CA PRO A 103 -21.49 33.26 -11.32
C PRO A 103 -22.51 32.94 -10.16
N THR A 104 -22.28 33.53 -8.97
CA THR A 104 -23.24 34.17 -7.99
C THR A 104 -24.54 33.43 -7.54
N SER A 105 -24.87 33.27 -6.24
CA SER A 105 -25.32 34.27 -5.24
C SER A 105 -25.51 33.64 -3.83
N THR A 106 -25.74 34.25 -2.65
CA THR A 106 -25.53 35.52 -1.92
C THR A 106 -26.53 35.55 -0.73
N GLN A 107 -26.08 35.48 0.54
CA GLN A 107 -26.68 36.01 1.81
C GLN A 107 -28.18 35.74 2.19
N MET A 108 -28.64 35.85 3.45
CA MET A 108 -28.04 36.33 4.72
C MET A 108 -28.27 35.32 5.89
N THR A 109 -28.78 35.52 7.13
CA THR A 109 -29.36 36.65 7.92
C THR A 109 -29.28 36.34 9.45
N THR A 110 -29.44 37.34 10.32
CA THR A 110 -29.66 37.29 11.81
C THR A 110 -30.82 38.27 12.17
N PRO A 111 -31.42 38.39 13.39
CA PRO A 111 -30.87 38.18 14.76
C PRO A 111 -31.83 37.63 15.86
N THR A 112 -31.38 37.66 17.13
CA THR A 112 -32.09 37.35 18.39
C THR A 112 -33.00 38.49 18.89
N PRO A 113 -33.96 38.26 19.82
CA PRO A 113 -33.68 38.44 21.28
C PRO A 113 -34.44 37.48 22.26
N SER A 114 -34.19 37.67 23.56
CA SER A 114 -34.79 37.02 24.77
C SER A 114 -35.71 38.04 25.51
N PRO A 115 -36.34 37.85 26.73
CA PRO A 115 -36.18 36.80 27.76
C PRO A 115 -37.41 36.37 28.64
N SER A 116 -37.16 35.43 29.59
CA SER A 116 -37.79 35.29 30.95
C SER A 116 -39.26 34.79 31.11
N PRO A 117 -39.68 34.29 32.31
CA PRO A 117 -38.98 33.58 33.41
C PRO A 117 -39.79 32.37 34.01
N THR A 118 -39.45 31.93 35.24
CA THR A 118 -40.14 30.91 36.11
C THR A 118 -39.87 29.43 35.71
N SER A 119 -39.65 28.45 36.61
CA SER A 119 -39.86 28.34 38.07
C SER A 119 -38.66 27.71 38.82
N ALA A 120 -38.57 27.88 40.14
CA ALA A 120 -37.48 27.36 40.97
C ALA A 120 -37.77 25.98 41.62
N PRO A 121 -36.76 25.11 41.79
CA PRO A 121 -36.82 23.95 42.68
C PRO A 121 -36.37 24.29 44.13
N THR A 122 -36.94 23.59 45.10
CA THR A 122 -36.65 23.71 46.55
C THR A 122 -35.20 23.33 46.90
N PRO A 123 -34.52 24.03 47.83
CA PRO A 123 -33.17 23.67 48.26
C PRO A 123 -33.15 22.37 49.09
N THR A 124 -32.57 21.30 48.54
CA THR A 124 -32.26 20.09 49.31
C THR A 124 -31.01 20.31 50.16
N ASN A 125 -31.10 20.01 51.45
CA ASN A 125 -30.02 20.20 52.43
C ASN A 125 -28.72 19.45 52.02
N PRO A 126 -27.54 20.10 52.00
CA PRO A 126 -26.28 19.42 51.70
C PRO A 126 -25.88 18.46 52.84
N SER A 127 -26.18 17.17 52.65
CA SER A 127 -25.56 16.12 53.46
C SER A 127 -24.05 16.13 53.27
N LEU A 128 -23.30 15.99 54.36
CA LEU A 128 -21.87 15.71 54.28
C LEU A 128 -21.65 14.40 53.49
N PRO A 129 -20.53 14.28 52.74
CA PRO A 129 -20.23 13.08 51.97
C PRO A 129 -20.03 11.87 52.90
N ASN A 130 -20.79 10.80 52.66
CA ASN A 130 -20.70 9.56 53.44
C ASN A 130 -19.36 8.84 53.13
N PRO A 131 -18.47 8.58 54.12
CA PRO A 131 -17.19 7.93 53.88
C PRO A 131 -17.30 6.55 53.18
N SER A 132 -18.34 5.78 53.47
CA SER A 132 -18.56 4.48 52.83
C SER A 132 -18.93 4.58 51.35
N ASN A 133 -19.61 5.67 50.94
CA ASN A 133 -19.93 5.91 49.53
C ASN A 133 -18.68 6.31 48.75
N ASN A 134 -17.79 7.10 49.37
CA ASN A 134 -16.50 7.51 48.79
C ASN A 134 -15.61 6.28 48.50
N LEU A 135 -15.45 5.38 49.48
CA LEU A 135 -14.64 4.17 49.31
C LEU A 135 -15.13 3.30 48.15
N ASN A 136 -16.45 3.05 48.06
CA ASN A 136 -17.03 2.24 46.99
C ASN A 136 -16.86 2.90 45.60
N ALA A 137 -16.98 4.23 45.51
CA ALA A 137 -16.74 4.96 44.27
C ALA A 137 -15.27 4.85 43.80
N ARG A 138 -14.31 4.92 44.73
CA ARG A 138 -12.88 4.76 44.43
C ARG A 138 -12.50 3.35 43.99
N ILE A 139 -13.15 2.33 44.55
CA ILE A 139 -12.99 0.94 44.08
C ILE A 139 -13.50 0.80 42.65
N ALA A 140 -14.75 1.25 42.37
CA ALA A 140 -15.33 1.18 41.03
C ALA A 140 -14.52 1.96 39.98
N GLU A 141 -13.96 3.11 40.34
CA GLU A 141 -13.07 3.89 39.47
C GLU A 141 -11.73 3.18 39.20
N THR A 142 -11.19 2.43 40.17
CA THR A 142 -9.99 1.60 39.98
C THR A 142 -10.29 0.40 39.08
N GLU A 143 -11.46 -0.23 39.24
CA GLU A 143 -11.92 -1.31 38.36
C GLU A 143 -12.14 -0.83 36.91
N ARG A 144 -12.74 0.35 36.73
CA ARG A 144 -12.87 1.00 35.41
C ARG A 144 -11.51 1.25 34.77
N HIS A 145 -10.59 1.88 35.51
CA HIS A 145 -9.24 2.18 35.03
C HIS A 145 -8.51 0.91 34.54
N ASN A 146 -8.50 -0.14 35.35
CA ASN A 146 -7.89 -1.43 34.99
C ASN A 146 -8.51 -2.05 33.72
N GLN A 147 -9.83 -1.88 33.51
CA GLN A 147 -10.50 -2.35 32.29
C GLN A 147 -10.13 -1.53 31.05
N GLU A 148 -10.00 -0.21 31.14
CA GLU A 148 -9.58 0.61 29.99
C GLU A 148 -8.10 0.39 29.65
N VAL A 149 -7.21 0.29 30.64
CA VAL A 149 -5.79 -0.06 30.42
C VAL A 149 -5.67 -1.41 29.70
N SER A 150 -6.41 -2.42 30.15
CA SER A 150 -6.40 -3.74 29.49
C SER A 150 -6.90 -3.70 28.04
N LYS A 151 -7.86 -2.81 27.70
CA LYS A 151 -8.30 -2.60 26.30
C LYS A 151 -7.23 -1.90 25.46
N ILE A 152 -6.55 -0.89 26.02
CA ILE A 152 -5.45 -0.14 25.37
C ILE A 152 -4.28 -1.10 25.06
N GLU A 153 -3.86 -1.91 26.03
CA GLU A 153 -2.87 -2.98 25.85
C GLU A 153 -3.32 -3.99 24.78
N THR A 154 -4.57 -4.48 24.85
CA THR A 154 -5.10 -5.45 23.88
C THR A 154 -5.08 -4.90 22.45
N LYS A 155 -5.50 -3.65 22.26
CA LYS A 155 -5.50 -2.93 20.97
C LYS A 155 -4.09 -2.79 20.41
N TYR A 156 -3.12 -2.40 21.23
CA TYR A 156 -1.71 -2.31 20.84
C TYR A 156 -1.14 -3.67 20.44
N ASN A 157 -1.30 -4.68 21.30
CA ASN A 157 -0.75 -6.02 21.06
C ASN A 157 -1.34 -6.68 19.80
N ASN A 158 -2.64 -6.54 19.54
CA ASN A 158 -3.26 -7.01 18.30
C ASN A 158 -2.67 -6.33 17.06
N THR A 159 -2.50 -5.01 17.09
CA THR A 159 -1.90 -4.22 15.99
C THR A 159 -0.45 -4.62 15.75
N LYS A 160 0.35 -4.72 16.82
CA LYS A 160 1.75 -5.14 16.78
C LYS A 160 1.90 -6.54 16.18
N ASN A 161 1.11 -7.52 16.64
CA ASN A 161 1.21 -8.89 16.18
C ASN A 161 0.80 -9.04 14.71
N TYR A 162 -0.27 -8.37 14.26
CA TYR A 162 -0.63 -8.28 12.85
C TYR A 162 0.53 -7.74 11.99
N ILE A 163 1.20 -6.68 12.45
CA ILE A 163 2.34 -6.10 11.73
C ILE A 163 3.53 -7.07 11.68
N ASP A 164 3.90 -7.69 12.80
CA ASP A 164 4.99 -8.65 12.87
C ASP A 164 4.74 -9.87 11.94
N GLU A 165 3.49 -10.36 11.87
CA GLU A 165 3.05 -11.38 10.89
C GLU A 165 3.21 -10.93 9.44
N LYS A 166 2.82 -9.69 9.09
CA LYS A 166 3.00 -9.17 7.72
C LYS A 166 4.47 -9.02 7.36
N ILE A 167 5.31 -8.56 8.30
CA ILE A 167 6.75 -8.45 8.11
C ILE A 167 7.38 -9.84 7.90
N ALA A 168 6.96 -10.84 8.68
CA ALA A 168 7.42 -12.23 8.52
C ALA A 168 7.02 -12.82 7.16
N ALA A 169 5.76 -12.60 6.73
CA ALA A 169 5.28 -13.04 5.42
C ALA A 169 6.11 -12.44 4.27
N ILE A 170 6.36 -11.13 4.26
CA ILE A 170 7.14 -10.46 3.21
C ILE A 170 8.58 -11.00 3.17
N LYS A 171 9.21 -11.22 4.34
CA LYS A 171 10.57 -11.79 4.44
C LYS A 171 10.63 -13.23 3.92
N SER A 172 9.52 -13.98 3.96
CA SER A 172 9.39 -15.31 3.36
C SER A 172 9.02 -15.29 1.86
N GLU A 173 8.26 -14.28 1.40
CA GLU A 173 7.96 -14.04 -0.03
C GLU A 173 9.21 -13.62 -0.81
N SER A 174 10.12 -12.88 -0.17
CA SER A 174 11.34 -12.36 -0.79
C SER A 174 12.43 -12.14 0.28
N PRO A 175 13.54 -12.91 0.24
CA PRO A 175 14.65 -12.71 1.16
C PRO A 175 15.38 -11.38 0.85
N VAL A 176 14.92 -10.33 1.51
CA VAL A 176 15.47 -8.98 1.40
C VAL A 176 16.72 -8.81 2.25
N GLY A 177 17.86 -8.59 1.60
CA GLY A 177 18.99 -7.90 2.21
C GLY A 177 18.66 -6.43 2.46
N TYR A 178 19.57 -5.69 3.08
CA TYR A 178 19.49 -4.24 3.16
C TYR A 178 20.11 -3.62 1.89
N PHE A 179 19.45 -2.61 1.32
CA PHE A 179 19.97 -1.75 0.25
C PHE A 179 19.54 -0.33 0.59
N SER A 180 20.48 0.61 0.59
CA SER A 180 20.14 2.03 0.61
C SER A 180 19.54 2.46 -0.73
N ASP A 181 18.82 3.57 -0.71
CA ASP A 181 18.17 4.17 -1.88
C ASP A 181 19.19 4.48 -2.99
N SER A 182 20.39 4.94 -2.62
CA SER A 182 21.51 5.19 -3.54
C SER A 182 22.05 3.90 -4.18
N GLU A 183 22.19 2.81 -3.41
CA GLU A 183 22.63 1.50 -3.94
C GLU A 183 21.59 0.89 -4.88
N PHE A 184 20.29 1.05 -4.58
CA PHE A 184 19.21 0.59 -5.46
C PHE A 184 19.22 1.35 -6.80
N GLU A 185 19.23 2.69 -6.77
CA GLU A 185 19.23 3.49 -8.00
C GLU A 185 20.52 3.30 -8.82
N SER A 186 21.67 3.12 -8.15
CA SER A 186 22.94 2.78 -8.82
C SER A 186 22.87 1.44 -9.56
N GLN A 187 22.44 0.36 -8.90
CA GLN A 187 22.28 -0.96 -9.53
C GLN A 187 21.22 -0.94 -10.64
N ARG A 188 20.10 -0.25 -10.43
CA ARG A 188 19.03 -0.07 -11.42
C ARG A 188 19.54 0.64 -12.67
N SER A 189 20.26 1.75 -12.51
CA SER A 189 20.83 2.54 -13.60
C SER A 189 21.88 1.76 -14.40
N GLN A 190 22.72 0.97 -13.72
CA GLN A 190 23.67 0.04 -14.35
C GLN A 190 22.95 -1.00 -15.22
N LEU A 191 21.96 -1.71 -14.66
CA LEU A 191 21.17 -2.70 -15.40
C LEU A 191 20.42 -2.10 -16.59
N GLN A 192 19.82 -0.91 -16.43
CA GLN A 192 19.16 -0.21 -17.54
C GLN A 192 20.15 0.20 -18.64
N THR A 193 21.37 0.58 -18.29
CA THR A 193 22.44 0.90 -19.25
C THR A 193 22.93 -0.34 -20.00
N GLU A 194 23.08 -1.48 -19.31
CA GLU A 194 23.44 -2.77 -19.92
C GLU A 194 22.34 -3.28 -20.87
N ILE A 195 21.06 -3.16 -20.47
CA ILE A 195 19.88 -3.49 -21.29
C ILE A 195 19.87 -2.65 -22.57
N LEU A 196 20.07 -1.33 -22.48
CA LEU A 196 20.11 -0.43 -23.63
C LEU A 196 21.28 -0.75 -24.58
N ASN A 197 22.44 -1.10 -24.04
CA ASN A 197 23.61 -1.52 -24.84
C ASN A 197 23.32 -2.83 -25.61
N LEU A 198 22.72 -3.83 -24.94
CA LEU A 198 22.33 -5.09 -25.57
C LEU A 198 21.28 -4.88 -26.67
N GLN A 199 20.26 -4.04 -26.42
CA GLN A 199 19.27 -3.66 -27.43
C GLN A 199 19.92 -3.00 -28.66
N ASN A 200 20.86 -2.07 -28.44
CA ASN A 200 21.59 -1.43 -29.55
C ASN A 200 22.45 -2.43 -30.34
N GLN A 201 23.11 -3.39 -29.69
CA GLN A 201 23.85 -4.48 -30.37
C GLN A 201 22.94 -5.44 -31.16
N ILE A 202 21.71 -5.66 -30.71
CA ILE A 202 20.70 -6.45 -31.45
C ILE A 202 20.23 -5.67 -32.69
N ASN A 203 19.96 -4.37 -32.53
CA ASN A 203 19.49 -3.48 -33.59
C ASN A 203 20.50 -3.32 -34.74
N THR A 204 21.80 -3.16 -34.44
CA THR A 204 22.84 -3.07 -35.48
C THR A 204 23.00 -4.36 -36.28
N LEU A 205 22.70 -5.52 -35.67
CA LEU A 205 22.70 -6.83 -36.33
C LEU A 205 21.35 -7.21 -36.96
N MET A 206 20.34 -6.33 -36.97
CA MET A 206 18.98 -6.68 -37.39
C MET A 206 18.85 -6.96 -38.89
N LEU A 207 19.62 -6.24 -39.73
CA LEU A 207 19.58 -6.37 -41.19
C LEU A 207 20.55 -7.42 -41.75
N ASP A 208 21.48 -7.94 -40.94
CA ASP A 208 22.44 -8.96 -41.35
C ASP A 208 21.81 -10.36 -41.24
N THR A 209 21.66 -11.03 -42.38
CA THR A 209 21.04 -12.35 -42.48
C THR A 209 22.05 -13.52 -42.44
N SER A 210 23.34 -13.24 -42.22
CA SER A 210 24.38 -14.27 -42.07
C SER A 210 24.12 -15.22 -40.91
N PHE A 211 24.68 -16.43 -40.96
CA PHE A 211 24.55 -17.40 -39.88
C PHE A 211 25.20 -16.88 -38.59
N GLU A 212 26.32 -16.19 -38.75
CA GLU A 212 27.11 -15.54 -37.71
C GLU A 212 26.32 -14.44 -37.00
N ALA A 213 25.69 -13.52 -37.74
CA ALA A 213 24.87 -12.47 -37.16
C ALA A 213 23.60 -13.02 -36.49
N ASN A 214 22.93 -14.00 -37.10
CA ASN A 214 21.78 -14.67 -36.49
C ASN A 214 22.16 -15.37 -35.17
N SER A 215 23.28 -16.11 -35.14
CA SER A 215 23.80 -16.75 -33.94
C SER A 215 24.16 -15.74 -32.84
N ARG A 216 24.85 -14.64 -33.22
CA ARG A 216 25.18 -13.55 -32.29
C ARG A 216 23.92 -12.85 -31.75
N ARG A 217 22.91 -12.60 -32.59
CA ARG A 217 21.65 -11.95 -32.18
C ARG A 217 20.89 -12.79 -31.17
N ASN A 218 20.84 -14.11 -31.34
CA ASN A 218 20.25 -15.03 -30.37
C ASN A 218 20.98 -14.95 -29.01
N SER A 219 22.32 -15.05 -29.02
CA SER A 219 23.14 -14.93 -27.80
C SER A 219 22.98 -13.57 -27.09
N LEU A 220 22.78 -12.48 -27.84
CA LEU A 220 22.46 -11.16 -27.27
C LEU A 220 21.04 -11.09 -26.70
N GLN A 221 20.07 -11.75 -27.34
CA GLN A 221 18.70 -11.84 -26.84
C GLN A 221 18.64 -12.62 -25.52
N ASP A 222 19.40 -13.70 -25.37
CA ASP A 222 19.51 -14.45 -24.12
C ASP A 222 20.10 -13.59 -22.99
N GLN A 223 21.15 -12.81 -23.27
CA GLN A 223 21.71 -11.83 -22.34
C GLN A 223 20.69 -10.74 -21.97
N LEU A 224 19.93 -10.22 -22.94
CA LEU A 224 18.89 -9.21 -22.71
C LEU A 224 17.76 -9.78 -21.84
N ASN A 225 17.33 -11.01 -22.09
CA ASN A 225 16.32 -11.71 -21.28
C ASN A 225 16.80 -11.88 -19.82
N GLN A 226 18.05 -12.32 -19.64
CA GLN A 226 18.67 -12.45 -18.32
C GLN A 226 18.80 -11.10 -17.59
N LYS A 227 19.18 -10.03 -18.29
CA LYS A 227 19.32 -8.69 -17.69
C LYS A 227 17.99 -8.04 -17.31
N ASN A 228 16.94 -8.25 -18.12
CA ASN A 228 15.58 -7.86 -17.74
C ASN A 228 15.11 -8.59 -16.46
N LYS A 229 15.44 -9.89 -16.33
CA LYS A 229 15.14 -10.68 -15.12
C LYS A 229 15.92 -10.17 -13.89
N GLU A 230 17.19 -9.80 -14.04
CA GLU A 230 17.98 -9.18 -12.96
C GLU A 230 17.35 -7.86 -12.48
N LEU A 231 16.85 -7.03 -13.41
CA LEU A 231 16.14 -5.79 -13.09
C LEU A 231 14.79 -6.05 -12.39
N GLU A 232 14.03 -7.05 -12.83
CA GLU A 232 12.77 -7.46 -12.20
C GLU A 232 12.98 -7.92 -10.75
N GLU A 233 14.00 -8.76 -10.50
CA GLU A 233 14.34 -9.24 -9.16
C GLU A 233 14.87 -8.12 -8.24
N LEU A 234 15.60 -7.14 -8.77
CA LEU A 234 15.99 -5.94 -8.04
C LEU A 234 14.77 -5.11 -7.62
N GLN A 235 13.81 -4.92 -8.53
CA GLN A 235 12.55 -4.20 -8.25
C GLN A 235 11.67 -4.92 -7.22
N LYS A 236 11.55 -6.25 -7.29
CA LYS A 236 10.84 -7.05 -6.27
C LYS A 236 11.44 -6.86 -4.88
N LYS A 237 12.77 -6.95 -4.75
CA LYS A 237 13.49 -6.76 -3.47
C LYS A 237 13.25 -5.36 -2.91
N ARG A 238 13.37 -4.30 -3.72
CA ARG A 238 13.09 -2.93 -3.29
C ARG A 238 11.63 -2.74 -2.86
N THR A 239 10.68 -3.34 -3.57
CA THR A 239 9.26 -3.30 -3.21
C THR A 239 8.99 -3.98 -1.86
N ALA A 240 9.60 -5.14 -1.62
CA ALA A 240 9.52 -5.84 -0.33
C ALA A 240 10.17 -5.04 0.83
N GLN A 241 11.32 -4.39 0.60
CA GLN A 241 11.94 -3.48 1.57
C GLN A 241 11.02 -2.31 1.96
N LEU A 242 10.42 -1.64 0.97
CA LEU A 242 9.53 -0.50 1.21
C LEU A 242 8.24 -0.92 1.96
N ARG A 243 7.67 -2.09 1.63
CA ARG A 243 6.56 -2.70 2.38
C ARG A 243 6.94 -2.94 3.85
N ILE A 244 8.13 -3.46 4.13
CA ILE A 244 8.62 -3.69 5.50
C ILE A 244 8.89 -2.38 6.24
N LYS A 245 9.51 -1.38 5.60
CA LYS A 245 9.74 -0.07 6.23
C LYS A 245 8.41 0.57 6.66
N ASN A 246 7.43 0.62 5.76
CA ASN A 246 6.10 1.16 6.05
C ASN A 246 5.42 0.45 7.23
N LEU A 247 5.58 -0.88 7.34
CA LEU A 247 5.06 -1.66 8.46
C LEU A 247 5.77 -1.36 9.80
N GLU A 248 7.10 -1.21 9.82
CA GLU A 248 7.83 -0.80 11.05
C GLU A 248 7.54 0.68 11.41
N ASP A 249 7.31 1.54 10.43
CA ASP A 249 6.82 2.92 10.64
C ASP A 249 5.43 2.90 11.32
N MET A 250 4.48 2.11 10.79
CA MET A 250 3.14 1.92 11.39
C MET A 250 3.19 1.36 12.82
N LYS A 251 4.14 0.45 13.10
CA LYS A 251 4.34 -0.14 14.43
C LYS A 251 4.91 0.87 15.42
N THR A 252 5.75 1.78 14.95
CA THR A 252 6.22 2.94 15.73
C THR A 252 5.06 3.89 16.04
N THR A 253 4.18 4.19 15.06
CA THR A 253 2.96 4.96 15.30
C THR A 253 2.06 4.31 16.35
N ALA A 254 1.75 3.02 16.19
CA ALA A 254 0.88 2.27 17.11
C ALA A 254 1.43 2.22 18.55
N TYR A 255 2.76 2.22 18.74
CA TYR A 255 3.38 2.32 20.06
C TYR A 255 3.28 3.73 20.66
N ASN A 256 3.41 4.78 19.85
CA ASN A 256 3.22 6.15 20.30
C ASN A 256 1.74 6.42 20.68
N ASP A 257 0.80 5.90 19.90
CA ASP A 257 -0.65 5.96 20.20
C ASP A 257 -0.96 5.24 21.51
N TYR A 258 -0.40 4.04 21.72
CA TYR A 258 -0.50 3.29 22.97
C TYR A 258 -0.01 4.09 24.19
N LEU A 259 1.17 4.72 24.09
CA LEU A 259 1.71 5.57 25.16
C LEU A 259 0.84 6.81 25.40
N SER A 260 0.25 7.39 24.36
CA SER A 260 -0.66 8.53 24.47
C SER A 260 -1.96 8.16 25.20
N GLU A 261 -2.59 7.06 24.79
CA GLU A 261 -3.85 6.56 25.39
C GLU A 261 -3.65 6.12 26.84
N LEU A 262 -2.56 5.40 27.14
CA LEU A 262 -2.22 5.00 28.51
C LEU A 262 -1.98 6.21 29.42
N ASN A 263 -1.25 7.23 28.95
CA ASN A 263 -1.04 8.46 29.72
C ASN A 263 -2.33 9.25 29.92
N ALA A 264 -3.22 9.31 28.93
CA ALA A 264 -4.52 9.96 29.06
C ALA A 264 -5.41 9.27 30.10
N GLU A 265 -5.49 7.93 30.07
CA GLU A 265 -6.25 7.13 31.03
C GLU A 265 -5.66 7.20 32.44
N ASN A 266 -4.32 7.14 32.60
CA ASN A 266 -3.65 7.38 33.88
C ASN A 266 -3.98 8.78 34.47
N ASN A 267 -3.98 9.82 33.64
CA ASN A 267 -4.30 11.18 34.08
C ASN A 267 -5.77 11.34 34.46
N LEU A 268 -6.69 10.72 33.70
CA LEU A 268 -8.12 10.67 34.01
C LEU A 268 -8.37 9.96 35.35
N HIS A 269 -7.75 8.80 35.57
CA HIS A 269 -7.87 8.05 36.81
C HIS A 269 -7.41 8.83 38.04
N ASN A 270 -6.23 9.48 37.96
CA ASN A 270 -5.74 10.34 39.02
C ASN A 270 -6.66 11.54 39.29
N ALA A 271 -7.22 12.17 38.25
CA ALA A 271 -8.19 13.25 38.40
C ALA A 271 -9.49 12.78 39.09
N ASN A 272 -10.01 11.62 38.69
CA ASN A 272 -11.20 11.01 39.29
C ASN A 272 -10.97 10.66 40.77
N LEU A 273 -9.82 10.06 41.12
CA LEU A 273 -9.47 9.77 42.51
C LEU A 273 -9.28 11.03 43.37
N ASN A 274 -8.82 12.14 42.80
CA ASN A 274 -8.71 13.42 43.51
C ASN A 274 -10.07 14.11 43.70
N ASN A 275 -11.01 13.95 42.75
CA ASN A 275 -12.41 14.39 42.90
C ASN A 275 -13.20 13.53 43.92
N LEU A 276 -12.61 12.43 44.42
CA LEU A 276 -13.15 11.53 45.43
C LEU A 276 -12.36 11.61 46.75
N GLN A 277 -11.92 12.81 47.15
CA GLN A 277 -11.29 13.09 48.45
C GLN A 277 -12.11 14.11 49.23
#